data_AF-A0A2U1CML2-F1
#
_entry.id   AF-A0A2U1CML2-F1
#
_cell.length_a   1.000
_cell.length_b   1.000
_cell.length_c   1.000
_cell.angle_alpha   90.00
_cell.angle_beta   90.00
_cell.angle_gamma   90.00
#
_symmetry.space_group_name_H-M   'P 1'
#
loop_
_entity.id
_entity.type
_entity.pdbx_description
1 polymer ?
#
loop_
_entity_poly.entity_id
_entity_poly.type
_entity_poly.pdbx_seq_one_letter_code
_entity_poly.pdbx_strand_id
1 'polypeptide(L)'
;MADSNKKHYPRLYREEFELARATLSPRKGALEWSRADYEAFTYVEPGVRLVFYPHRTSAGNYHIRIRDSNSKDAALADRLMRELDKAAGYNRTFSRKM
;
A
#
# COMPACT_ATOMS: atom_id res chain seq x y z
N MET A 1 -5.23 -18.77 0.65
CA MET A 1 -6.67 -18.56 0.92
C MET A 1 -7.06 -17.21 0.34
N ALA A 2 -7.76 -17.19 -0.81
CA ALA A 2 -8.17 -15.94 -1.45
C ALA A 2 -9.07 -15.14 -0.49
N ASP A 3 -8.76 -13.86 -0.29
CA ASP A 3 -9.56 -13.01 0.58
C ASP A 3 -10.89 -12.67 -0.10
N SER A 4 -11.99 -13.17 0.47
CA SER A 4 -13.35 -13.00 -0.08
C SER A 4 -13.83 -11.54 -0.02
N ASN A 5 -13.11 -10.63 0.65
CA ASN A 5 -13.47 -9.21 0.78
C ASN A 5 -12.99 -8.32 -0.36
N LYS A 6 -12.36 -8.85 -1.41
CA LYS A 6 -11.80 -8.07 -2.54
C LYS A 6 -12.77 -7.06 -3.18
N LYS A 7 -14.07 -7.40 -3.28
CA LYS A 7 -15.10 -6.51 -3.83
C LYS A 7 -15.35 -5.26 -2.98
N HIS A 8 -14.89 -5.27 -1.74
CA HIS A 8 -15.10 -4.21 -0.77
C HIS A 8 -13.84 -3.39 -0.50
N TYR A 9 -12.67 -3.75 -1.04
CA TYR A 9 -11.42 -3.01 -0.79
C TYR A 9 -11.51 -1.52 -1.15
N PRO A 10 -12.11 -1.10 -2.27
CA PRO A 10 -12.31 0.32 -2.55
C PRO A 10 -13.15 1.06 -1.50
N ARG A 11 -14.04 0.35 -0.79
CA ARG A 11 -14.84 0.91 0.30
C ARG A 11 -14.10 0.86 1.63
N LEU A 12 -13.42 -0.25 1.92
CA LEU A 12 -12.76 -0.51 3.20
C LEU A 12 -11.47 0.29 3.38
N TYR A 13 -10.74 0.52 2.29
CA TYR A 13 -9.40 1.13 2.32
C TYR A 13 -9.32 2.45 1.56
N ARG A 14 -10.47 3.12 1.39
CA ARG A 14 -10.57 4.37 0.64
C ARG A 14 -9.66 5.45 1.23
N GLU A 15 -9.62 5.54 2.55
CA GLU A 15 -8.85 6.57 3.25
C GLU A 15 -7.35 6.37 3.07
N GLU A 16 -6.89 5.12 3.14
CA GLU A 16 -5.51 4.73 2.86
C GLU A 16 -5.13 5.00 1.40
N PHE A 17 -6.05 4.73 0.47
CA PHE A 17 -5.85 5.02 -0.94
C PHE A 17 -5.68 6.52 -1.20
N GLU A 18 -6.58 7.36 -0.66
CA GLU A 18 -6.49 8.82 -0.85
C GLU A 18 -5.26 9.41 -0.15
N LEU A 19 -4.88 8.87 1.02
CA LEU A 19 -3.65 9.28 1.70
C LEU A 19 -2.41 8.92 0.86
N ALA A 20 -2.33 7.68 0.37
CA ALA A 20 -1.24 7.27 -0.52
C ALA A 20 -1.21 8.11 -1.80
N ARG A 21 -2.37 8.43 -2.38
CA ARG A 21 -2.50 9.29 -3.55
C ARG A 21 -2.00 10.70 -3.26
N ALA A 22 -2.35 11.29 -2.12
CA ALA A 22 -1.89 12.63 -1.74
C ALA A 22 -0.37 12.64 -1.53
N THR A 23 0.18 11.67 -0.79
CA THR A 23 1.62 11.54 -0.53
C THR A 23 2.43 11.35 -1.81
N LEU A 24 1.91 10.58 -2.76
CA LEU A 24 2.60 10.25 -4.00
C LEU A 24 2.26 11.19 -5.17
N SER A 25 1.34 12.15 -4.98
CA SER A 25 0.89 13.09 -6.02
C SER A 25 2.00 13.88 -6.73
N PRO A 26 3.15 14.24 -6.10
CA PRO A 26 4.22 14.95 -6.81
C PRO A 26 4.98 14.07 -7.81
N ARG A 27 4.71 12.77 -7.85
CA ARG A 27 5.42 11.79 -8.67
C ARG A 27 4.67 11.45 -9.94
N LYS A 28 5.40 10.84 -10.88
CA LYS A 28 4.88 10.41 -12.19
C LYS A 28 4.33 8.98 -12.18
N GLY A 29 4.13 8.40 -11.00
CA GLY A 29 3.58 7.05 -10.85
C GLY A 29 2.07 6.99 -10.86
N ALA A 30 1.54 5.80 -11.14
CA ALA A 30 0.13 5.48 -11.09
C ALA A 30 -0.20 4.72 -9.80
N LEU A 31 -1.23 5.18 -9.08
CA LEU A 31 -1.83 4.48 -7.94
C LEU A 31 -3.18 3.91 -8.37
N GLU A 32 -3.33 2.60 -8.32
CA GLU A 32 -4.50 1.91 -8.86
C GLU A 32 -5.00 0.82 -7.92
N TRP A 33 -6.33 0.62 -7.85
CA TRP A 33 -6.93 -0.52 -7.17
C TRP A 33 -6.48 -1.82 -7.84
N SER A 34 -6.00 -2.77 -7.03
CA SER A 34 -5.52 -4.04 -7.58
C SER A 34 -6.69 -4.97 -7.90
N ARG A 35 -6.49 -5.82 -8.90
CA ARG A 35 -7.42 -6.91 -9.26
C ARG A 35 -6.99 -8.25 -8.66
N ALA A 36 -5.83 -8.31 -8.01
CA ALA A 36 -5.28 -9.53 -7.42
C ALA A 36 -5.93 -9.87 -6.07
N ASP A 37 -6.03 -11.16 -5.74
CA ASP A 37 -6.76 -11.67 -4.57
C ASP A 37 -6.17 -11.28 -3.20
N TYR A 38 -4.98 -10.69 -3.17
CA TYR A 38 -4.26 -10.34 -1.93
C TYR A 38 -3.73 -8.92 -1.93
N GLU A 39 -4.17 -8.08 -2.87
CA GLU A 39 -3.67 -6.71 -3.01
C GLU A 39 -4.88 -5.78 -2.98
N ALA A 40 -4.85 -4.77 -2.12
CA ALA A 40 -5.85 -3.73 -2.10
C ALA A 40 -5.61 -2.77 -3.27
N PHE A 41 -4.39 -2.24 -3.37
CA PHE A 41 -3.99 -1.33 -4.44
C PHE A 41 -2.48 -1.41 -4.67
N THR A 42 -2.03 -0.83 -5.78
CA THR A 42 -0.62 -0.84 -6.20
C THR A 42 -0.20 0.54 -6.63
N TYR A 43 1.08 0.85 -6.40
CA TYR A 43 1.73 2.02 -6.96
C TYR A 43 2.83 1.59 -7.92
N VAL A 44 2.87 2.18 -9.11
CA VAL A 44 3.86 1.87 -10.14
C VAL A 44 4.42 3.16 -10.73
N GLU A 45 5.74 3.29 -10.72
CA GLU A 45 6.46 4.32 -11.47
C GLU A 45 7.72 3.72 -12.11
N PRO A 46 8.42 4.43 -13.02
CA PRO A 46 9.62 3.90 -13.63
C PRO A 46 10.65 3.44 -12.59
N GLY A 47 10.91 2.13 -12.56
CA GLY A 47 11.87 1.51 -11.65
C GLY A 47 11.31 1.10 -10.28
N VAL A 48 10.08 1.46 -9.94
CA VAL A 48 9.47 1.13 -8.63
C VAL A 48 8.09 0.51 -8.78
N ARG A 49 7.84 -0.54 -8.00
CA ARG A 49 6.51 -1.14 -7.83
C ARG A 49 6.25 -1.45 -6.36
N LEU A 50 5.23 -0.81 -5.80
CA LEU A 50 4.78 -1.06 -4.43
C LEU A 50 3.41 -1.73 -4.44
N VAL A 51 3.21 -2.64 -3.50
CA VAL A 51 1.95 -3.35 -3.30
C VAL A 51 1.42 -3.04 -1.90
N PHE A 52 0.14 -2.71 -1.84
CA PHE A 52 -0.61 -2.46 -0.61
C PHE A 52 -1.55 -3.62 -0.39
N TYR A 53 -1.45 -4.30 0.77
CA TYR A 53 -2.23 -5.50 1.03
C TYR A 53 -2.80 -5.53 2.45
N PRO A 54 -4.03 -6.05 2.65
CA PRO A 54 -4.57 -6.27 3.97
C PRO A 54 -3.71 -7.25 4.76
N HIS A 55 -3.48 -6.94 6.02
CA HIS A 55 -2.80 -7.79 6.96
C HIS A 55 -3.56 -7.78 8.27
N ARG A 56 -3.71 -8.95 8.89
CA ARG A 56 -4.36 -9.10 10.19
C ARG A 56 -3.31 -9.03 11.29
N THR A 57 -3.48 -8.14 12.27
CA THR A 57 -2.64 -8.11 13.48
C THR A 57 -2.94 -9.32 14.37
N SER A 58 -2.05 -9.61 15.31
CA SER A 58 -2.27 -10.60 16.37
C SER A 58 -3.50 -10.28 17.23
N ALA A 59 -3.83 -8.99 17.39
CA ALA A 59 -5.04 -8.53 18.08
C ALA A 59 -6.33 -8.69 17.25
N GLY A 60 -6.25 -9.20 16.02
CA GLY A 60 -7.40 -9.47 15.16
C GLY A 60 -7.84 -8.31 14.27
N ASN A 61 -7.24 -7.13 14.40
CA ASN A 61 -7.52 -5.95 13.59
C ASN A 61 -6.87 -6.03 12.21
N TYR A 62 -7.49 -5.46 11.18
CA TYR A 62 -6.93 -5.39 9.83
C TYR A 62 -6.27 -4.02 9.59
N HIS A 63 -5.10 -4.04 8.96
CA HIS A 63 -4.35 -2.85 8.52
C HIS A 63 -3.76 -3.09 7.13
N ILE A 64 -3.44 -2.03 6.39
CA ILE A 64 -2.82 -2.15 5.07
C ILE A 64 -1.31 -2.17 5.25
N ARG A 65 -0.61 -3.20 4.77
CA ARG A 65 0.86 -3.20 4.72
C ARG A 65 1.34 -2.80 3.35
N ILE A 66 2.53 -2.20 3.32
CA ILE A 66 3.25 -1.89 2.08
C ILE A 66 4.41 -2.86 1.94
N ARG A 67 4.62 -3.35 0.72
CA ARG A 67 5.83 -4.08 0.33
C ARG A 67 6.37 -3.56 -0.99
N ASP A 68 7.68 -3.59 -1.13
CA ASP A 68 8.33 -3.57 -2.43
C ASP A 68 7.97 -4.86 -3.19
N SER A 69 7.70 -4.72 -4.48
CA SER A 69 7.35 -5.80 -5.40
C SER A 69 8.28 -5.77 -6.60
N ASN A 70 9.54 -6.13 -6.35
CA ASN A 70 10.59 -6.27 -7.36
C ASN A 70 10.95 -4.96 -8.06
N SER A 71 11.08 -3.87 -7.30
CA SER A 71 11.58 -2.59 -7.82
C SER A 71 13.02 -2.74 -8.33
N LYS A 72 13.31 -2.10 -9.46
CA LYS A 72 14.68 -1.97 -9.99
C LYS A 72 15.49 -0.96 -9.18
N ASP A 73 14.81 0.04 -8.61
CA ASP A 73 15.38 1.03 -7.70
C ASP A 73 14.87 0.77 -6.27
N ALA A 74 15.56 -0.12 -5.56
CA ALA A 74 15.19 -0.49 -4.19
C ALA A 74 15.38 0.67 -3.19
N ALA A 75 16.31 1.59 -3.45
CA ALA A 75 16.54 2.74 -2.58
C ALA A 75 15.38 3.73 -2.66
N LEU A 76 14.88 3.99 -3.88
CA LEU A 76 13.70 4.81 -4.10
C LEU A 76 12.44 4.15 -3.50
N ALA A 77 12.29 2.84 -3.67
CA ALA A 77 11.20 2.09 -3.06
C ALA A 77 11.19 2.19 -1.53
N ASP A 78 12.34 2.03 -0.87
CA ASP A 78 12.45 2.18 0.60
C ASP A 78 12.12 3.60 1.04
N ARG A 79 12.62 4.63 0.33
CA ARG A 79 12.31 6.02 0.62
C ARG A 79 10.80 6.29 0.55
N LEU A 80 10.14 5.81 -0.51
CA LEU A 80 8.70 5.96 -0.68
C LEU A 80 7.91 5.26 0.42
N MET A 81 8.30 4.03 0.79
CA MET A 81 7.65 3.31 1.88
C MET A 81 7.78 4.07 3.20
N ARG A 82 8.92 4.71 3.48
CA ARG A 82 9.10 5.56 4.67
C ARG A 82 8.26 6.83 4.62
N GLU A 83 8.16 7.48 3.47
CA GLU A 83 7.31 8.67 3.29
C GLU A 83 5.84 8.34 3.52
N LEU A 84 5.38 7.19 3.01
CA LEU A 84 4.02 6.68 3.23
C LEU A 84 3.77 6.31 4.69
N ASP A 85 4.69 5.59 5.34
CA ASP A 85 4.60 5.23 6.76
C ASP A 85 4.52 6.47 7.66
N LYS A 86 5.37 7.48 7.37
CA LYS A 86 5.34 8.77 8.07
C LYS A 86 4.02 9.51 7.87
N ALA A 87 3.46 9.50 6.65
CA ALA A 87 2.20 10.15 6.34
C ALA A 87 1.00 9.46 7.01
N ALA A 88 1.07 8.14 7.18
CA ALA A 88 0.06 7.33 7.85
C ALA A 88 -0.07 7.65 9.35
N GLY A 89 1.04 8.02 9.99
CA GLY A 89 1.11 8.30 11.42
C GLY A 89 0.77 7.06 12.28
N TYR A 90 0.46 7.28 13.56
CA TYR A 90 0.19 6.18 14.50
C TYR A 90 -1.20 5.53 14.36
N ASN A 91 -2.15 6.17 13.66
CA ASN A 91 -3.57 5.78 13.64
C ASN A 91 -4.00 5.04 12.36
N ARG A 92 -3.21 5.08 11.29
CA ARG A 92 -3.45 4.34 10.04
C ARG A 92 -2.18 3.59 9.70
N THR A 93 -2.15 2.28 9.86
CA THR A 93 -0.86 1.57 9.93
C THR A 93 -0.47 1.02 8.56
N PHE A 94 0.44 1.71 7.86
CA PHE A 94 1.19 1.12 6.75
C PHE A 94 2.39 0.31 7.27
N SER A 95 2.18 -0.88 7.83
CA SER A 95 3.31 -1.60 8.45
C SER A 95 4.25 -2.21 7.39
N ARG A 96 5.49 -1.73 7.30
CA ARG A 96 6.55 -2.35 6.46
C ARG A 96 6.75 -3.81 6.88
N LYS A 97 6.92 -4.72 5.91
CA LYS A 97 7.42 -6.07 6.21
C LYS A 97 8.95 -6.00 6.29
N MET A 98 9.52 -6.35 7.44
CA MET A 98 10.95 -6.63 7.57
C MET A 98 11.31 -7.89 6.80
#